data_AF-A0A834EAP5-F1
#
_entry.id   AF-A0A834EAP5-F1
#
_cell.length_a   1.000
_cell.length_b   1.000
_cell.length_c   1.000
_cell.angle_alpha   90.00
_cell.angle_beta   90.00
_cell.angle_gamma   90.00
#
_symmetry.space_group_name_H-M   'P 1'
#
loop_
_entity.id
_entity.type
_entity.pdbx_description
1 polymer ?
#
loop_
_entity_poly.entity_id
_entity_poly.type
_entity_poly.pdbx_seq_one_letter_code
_entity_poly.pdbx_strand_id
1 'polypeptide(L)'
;MRRFVYCKVVLATSLMWVLVDVFLLLYFSECNKCDDKKERSLLPALRAVISRNQEGPGEMGKAVLIPKDDQEKMKELFKINQFNLMASDLIALNRSLPDVRLEG
;
A
#
# COMPACT_ATOMS: atom_id res chain seq x y z
N MET A 1 35.19 -16.38 40.38
CA MET A 1 34.17 -15.32 40.51
C MET A 1 33.79 -14.61 39.20
N ARG A 2 34.71 -14.39 38.25
CA ARG A 2 34.39 -13.65 37.00
C ARG A 2 33.35 -14.33 36.08
N ARG A 3 33.35 -15.66 35.97
CA ARG A 3 32.38 -16.43 35.16
C ARG A 3 30.91 -16.20 35.56
N PHE A 4 30.63 -16.05 36.85
CA PHE A 4 29.28 -15.74 37.34
C PHE A 4 28.84 -14.32 37.01
N VAL A 5 29.78 -13.38 36.92
CA VAL A 5 29.50 -11.99 36.51
C VAL A 5 29.18 -11.95 35.02
N TYR A 6 29.96 -12.62 34.18
CA TYR A 6 29.66 -12.70 32.74
C TYR A 6 28.33 -13.37 32.46
N CYS A 7 28.02 -14.48 33.15
CA CYS A 7 26.74 -15.15 33.00
C CYS A 7 25.57 -14.22 33.38
N LYS A 8 25.68 -13.46 34.48
CA LYS A 8 24.68 -12.46 34.87
C LYS A 8 24.52 -11.33 33.87
N VAL A 9 25.63 -10.82 33.33
CA VAL A 9 25.61 -9.77 32.31
C VAL A 9 24.92 -10.27 31.04
N VAL A 10 25.29 -11.47 30.56
CA VAL A 10 24.70 -12.08 29.36
C VAL A 10 23.21 -12.36 29.54
N LEU A 11 22.80 -12.87 30.70
CA LEU A 11 21.38 -13.12 30.99
C LEU A 11 20.57 -11.82 31.13
N ALA A 12 21.16 -10.78 31.74
CA ALA A 12 20.49 -9.49 31.90
C ALA A 12 20.34 -8.76 30.56
N THR A 13 21.38 -8.77 29.71
CA THR A 13 21.31 -8.13 28.40
C THR A 13 20.36 -8.87 27.47
N SER A 14 20.38 -10.21 27.44
CA SER A 14 19.45 -10.98 26.62
C SER A 14 18.00 -10.76 27.05
N LEU A 15 17.72 -10.72 28.35
CA LEU A 15 16.39 -10.42 28.88
C LEU A 15 15.92 -9.02 28.48
N MET A 16 16.80 -8.01 28.58
CA MET A 16 16.49 -6.65 28.19
C MET A 16 16.16 -6.56 26.69
N TRP A 17 16.95 -7.20 25.83
CA TRP A 17 16.71 -7.21 24.38
C TRP A 17 15.39 -7.92 24.02
N VAL A 18 15.09 -9.06 24.65
CA VAL A 18 13.80 -9.75 24.45
C VAL A 18 12.62 -8.87 24.88
N LEU A 19 12.73 -8.15 26.00
CA LEU A 19 11.67 -7.24 26.45
C LEU A 19 11.47 -6.06 25.49
N VAL A 20 12.56 -5.50 24.96
CA VAL A 20 12.50 -4.43 23.94
C VAL A 20 11.84 -4.95 22.66
N ASP A 21 12.22 -6.13 22.16
CA ASP A 21 11.63 -6.71 20.96
C ASP A 21 10.13 -7.00 21.14
N VAL A 22 9.73 -7.58 22.28
CA VAL A 22 8.31 -7.82 22.59
C VAL A 22 7.55 -6.49 22.70
N PHE A 23 8.13 -5.47 23.31
CA PHE A 23 7.50 -4.14 23.42
C PHE A 23 7.37 -3.46 22.06
N LEU A 24 8.39 -3.53 21.21
CA LEU A 24 8.34 -3.04 19.83
C LEU A 24 7.28 -3.78 19.02
N LEU A 25 7.23 -5.11 19.11
CA LEU A 25 6.22 -5.92 18.45
C LEU A 25 4.81 -5.56 18.93
N LEU A 26 4.59 -5.38 20.23
CA LEU A 26 3.29 -4.94 20.75
C LEU A 26 2.94 -3.51 20.31
N TYR A 27 3.91 -2.60 20.26
CA TYR A 27 3.72 -1.25 19.73
C TYR A 27 3.33 -1.24 18.24
N PHE A 28 4.03 -2.02 17.41
CA PHE A 28 3.69 -2.19 16.00
C PHE A 28 2.40 -2.99 15.79
N SER A 29 2.09 -3.95 16.67
CA SER A 29 0.84 -4.72 16.64
C SER A 29 -0.36 -3.87 17.06
N GLU A 30 -0.20 -2.92 17.97
CA GLU A 30 -1.24 -1.92 18.28
C GLU A 30 -1.41 -0.91 17.12
N CYS A 31 -0.40 -0.70 16.27
CA CYS A 31 -0.59 -0.08 14.95
C CYS A 31 -1.33 -0.98 13.95
N ASN A 32 -1.33 -2.31 14.15
CA ASN A 32 -2.10 -3.25 13.34
C ASN A 32 -3.62 -3.22 13.65
N LYS A 33 -4.05 -2.46 14.68
CA LYS A 33 -5.47 -2.17 14.97
C LYS A 33 -6.11 -1.12 14.03
N CYS A 34 -5.39 -0.68 13.00
CA CYS A 34 -5.92 0.22 11.98
C CYS A 34 -6.61 -0.48 10.79
N ASP A 35 -6.76 -1.81 10.81
CA ASP A 35 -7.49 -2.55 9.76
C ASP A 35 -8.90 -3.04 10.17
N ASP A 36 -9.38 -2.66 11.36
CA ASP A 36 -10.64 -3.21 11.93
C ASP A 36 -11.86 -2.26 11.86
N LYS A 37 -11.81 -1.18 11.07
CA LYS A 37 -12.95 -0.27 10.88
C LYS A 37 -13.46 -0.24 9.44
N LYS A 38 -13.86 -1.39 8.88
CA LYS A 38 -14.78 -1.38 7.71
C LYS A 38 -15.67 -2.60 7.49
N GLU A 39 -15.82 -3.52 8.43
CA GLU A 39 -16.58 -4.76 8.18
C GLU A 39 -18.09 -4.69 8.54
N ARG A 40 -18.66 -3.52 8.89
CA ARG A 40 -20.07 -3.46 9.38
C ARG A 40 -21.05 -2.58 8.61
N SER A 41 -20.75 -2.26 7.35
CA SER A 41 -21.71 -1.65 6.41
C SER A 41 -21.33 -1.95 4.96
N LEU A 42 -20.94 -3.20 4.67
CA LEU A 42 -20.33 -3.57 3.38
C LEU A 42 -21.29 -3.61 2.18
N LEU A 43 -22.60 -3.43 2.36
CA LEU A 43 -23.54 -3.43 1.21
C LEU A 43 -23.55 -2.10 0.43
N PRO A 44 -23.63 -0.90 1.06
CA PRO A 44 -23.55 0.36 0.31
C PRO A 44 -22.18 0.65 -0.29
N ALA A 45 -21.08 0.31 0.41
CA ALA A 45 -19.73 0.55 -0.09
C ALA A 45 -19.35 -0.38 -1.23
N LEU A 46 -19.69 -1.68 -1.15
CA LEU A 46 -19.52 -2.62 -2.26
C LEU A 46 -20.37 -2.21 -3.47
N ARG A 47 -21.62 -1.77 -3.24
CA ARG A 47 -22.46 -1.21 -4.29
C ARG A 47 -21.88 0.05 -4.90
N ALA A 48 -21.23 0.92 -4.12
CA ALA A 48 -20.54 2.10 -4.61
C ALA A 48 -19.25 1.78 -5.39
N VAL A 49 -18.56 0.67 -5.07
CA VAL A 49 -17.43 0.16 -5.85
C VAL A 49 -17.90 -0.43 -7.17
N ILE A 50 -19.01 -1.18 -7.18
CA ILE A 50 -19.63 -1.76 -8.38
C ILE A 50 -20.29 -0.68 -9.26
N SER A 51 -20.80 0.38 -8.64
CA SER A 51 -21.53 1.49 -9.30
C SER A 51 -20.70 2.75 -9.46
N ARG A 52 -19.36 2.69 -9.37
CA ARG A 52 -18.55 3.81 -9.86
C ARG A 52 -18.84 3.91 -11.36
N ASN A 53 -19.35 5.06 -11.79
CA ASN A 53 -19.40 5.41 -13.20
C ASN A 53 -18.06 4.99 -13.83
N GLN A 54 -18.10 4.18 -14.88
CA GLN A 54 -16.94 3.72 -15.65
C GLN A 54 -16.31 4.89 -16.46
N GLU A 55 -16.35 6.09 -15.90
CA GLU A 55 -15.88 7.34 -16.47
C GLU A 55 -14.74 7.85 -15.58
N GLY A 56 -13.68 7.04 -15.49
CA GLY A 56 -12.43 7.38 -14.83
C GLY A 56 -11.30 7.62 -15.84
N PRO A 57 -10.18 8.22 -15.42
CA PRO A 57 -8.97 8.29 -16.23
C PRO A 57 -8.51 6.87 -16.60
N GLY A 58 -8.29 6.60 -17.89
CA GLY A 58 -7.79 5.31 -18.35
C GLY A 58 -8.86 4.22 -18.59
N GLU A 59 -10.14 4.52 -18.32
CA GLU A 59 -11.25 3.60 -18.60
C GLU A 59 -11.42 3.36 -20.10
N MET A 60 -11.79 2.13 -20.46
CA MET A 60 -11.88 1.66 -21.86
C MET A 60 -10.58 1.89 -22.65
N GLY A 61 -9.44 2.01 -21.98
CA GLY A 61 -8.14 2.28 -22.62
C GLY A 61 -7.93 3.72 -23.10
N LYS A 62 -8.75 4.69 -22.66
CA LYS A 62 -8.58 6.11 -23.01
C LYS A 62 -7.26 6.68 -22.45
N ALA A 63 -6.67 7.65 -23.16
CA ALA A 63 -5.45 8.31 -22.69
C ALA A 63 -5.69 9.15 -21.42
N VAL A 64 -4.75 9.11 -20.48
CA VAL A 64 -4.79 9.92 -19.25
C VAL A 64 -4.02 11.22 -19.47
N LEU A 65 -4.70 12.35 -19.28
CA LEU A 65 -4.10 13.69 -19.38
C LEU A 65 -3.75 14.20 -17.99
N ILE A 66 -2.46 14.48 -17.76
CA ILE A 66 -1.95 15.02 -16.49
C ILE A 66 -1.90 16.55 -16.59
N PRO A 67 -2.44 17.29 -15.61
CA PRO A 67 -2.39 18.75 -15.59
C PRO A 67 -0.94 19.26 -15.63
N LYS A 68 -0.75 20.48 -16.17
CA LYS A 68 0.59 21.06 -16.38
C LYS A 68 1.36 21.26 -15.09
N ASP A 69 0.66 21.55 -14.00
CA ASP A 69 1.23 21.82 -12.68
C ASP A 69 1.96 20.59 -12.10
N ASP A 70 1.57 19.36 -12.50
CA ASP A 70 2.16 18.11 -11.99
C ASP A 70 3.16 17.45 -12.97
N GLN A 71 3.48 18.12 -14.09
CA GLN A 71 4.40 17.60 -15.11
C GLN A 71 5.83 17.41 -14.60
N GLU A 72 6.27 18.22 -13.63
CA GLU A 72 7.60 18.09 -13.03
C GLU A 72 7.70 16.80 -12.20
N LYS A 73 6.71 16.57 -11.32
CA LYS A 73 6.61 15.33 -10.52
C LYS A 73 6.51 14.10 -11.41
N MET A 74 5.75 14.20 -12.51
CA MET A 74 5.65 13.13 -13.50
C MET A 74 7.03 12.72 -14.05
N LYS A 75 7.89 13.69 -14.38
CA LYS A 75 9.25 13.42 -14.89
C LYS A 75 10.15 12.80 -13.84
N GLU A 76 10.01 13.19 -12.57
CA GLU A 76 10.76 12.59 -11.46
C GLU A 76 10.34 11.14 -11.24
N LEU A 77 9.03 10.89 -11.17
CA LEU A 77 8.45 9.55 -10.99
C LEU A 77 8.76 8.61 -12.16
N PHE A 78 8.88 9.15 -13.38
CA PHE A 78 9.30 8.38 -14.56
C PHE A 78 10.70 7.79 -14.40
N LYS A 79 11.63 8.47 -13.71
CA LYS A 79 13.01 7.97 -13.53
C LYS A 79 13.08 6.70 -12.71
N ILE A 80 12.12 6.49 -11.79
CA ILE A 80 12.10 5.34 -10.88
C ILE A 80 11.84 4.06 -11.66
N ASN A 81 10.80 4.05 -12.49
CA ASN A 81 10.31 2.82 -13.13
C ASN A 81 10.30 2.85 -14.66
N GLN A 82 10.80 3.91 -15.30
CA GLN A 82 10.78 4.10 -16.76
C GLN A 82 9.37 4.08 -17.39
N PHE A 83 8.33 4.28 -16.57
CA PHE A 83 6.96 4.50 -17.01
C PHE A 83 6.30 5.59 -16.17
N ASN A 84 5.19 6.14 -16.65
CA ASN A 84 4.50 7.24 -15.99
C ASN A 84 3.72 6.74 -14.76
N LEU A 85 4.41 6.71 -13.61
CA LEU A 85 3.83 6.27 -12.34
C LEU A 85 2.63 7.16 -11.95
N MET A 86 2.73 8.47 -12.17
CA MET A 86 1.66 9.41 -11.88
C MET A 86 0.38 9.09 -12.67
N ALA A 87 0.51 8.69 -13.94
CA ALA A 87 -0.65 8.23 -14.72
C ALA A 87 -1.21 6.92 -14.18
N SER A 88 -0.35 5.97 -13.80
CA SER A 88 -0.77 4.67 -13.26
C SER A 88 -1.59 4.81 -11.98
N ASP A 89 -1.19 5.70 -11.08
CA ASP A 89 -1.87 5.93 -9.80
C ASP A 89 -3.26 6.57 -9.98
N LEU A 90 -3.46 7.30 -11.08
CA LEU A 90 -4.75 7.89 -11.45
C LEU A 90 -5.72 6.89 -12.08
N ILE A 91 -5.20 5.78 -12.63
CA ILE A 91 -6.00 4.75 -13.30
C ILE A 91 -6.64 3.83 -12.26
N ALA A 92 -7.92 3.50 -12.46
CA ALA A 92 -8.59 2.54 -11.59
C ALA A 92 -7.96 1.13 -11.71
N LEU A 93 -7.72 0.47 -10.58
CA LEU A 93 -7.18 -0.89 -10.52
C LEU A 93 -8.08 -1.91 -11.27
N ASN A 94 -9.38 -1.66 -11.29
CA ASN A 94 -10.41 -2.48 -11.90
C ASN A 94 -10.98 -1.89 -13.20
N ARG A 95 -10.17 -1.13 -13.96
CA ARG A 95 -10.60 -0.54 -15.24
C ARG A 95 -10.96 -1.60 -16.29
N SER A 96 -11.86 -1.25 -17.20
CA SER A 96 -12.23 -2.09 -18.33
C SER A 96 -11.43 -1.75 -19.61
N LEU A 97 -11.38 -2.70 -20.54
CA LEU A 97 -10.80 -2.53 -21.88
C LEU A 97 -11.77 -3.03 -22.96
N PRO A 98 -11.78 -2.42 -24.15
CA PRO A 98 -12.50 -2.95 -25.29
C PRO A 98 -11.85 -4.25 -25.77
N ASP A 99 -12.68 -5.23 -26.13
CA ASP A 99 -12.20 -6.46 -26.77
C ASP A 99 -11.84 -6.16 -28.23
N VAL A 100 -10.59 -6.46 -28.61
CA VAL A 100 -10.03 -6.24 -29.95
C VAL A 100 -9.76 -7.55 -30.69
N ARG A 101 -10.15 -8.69 -30.10
CA ARG A 101 -9.95 -10.01 -30.70
C ARG A 101 -10.88 -10.19 -31.91
N LEU A 102 -10.40 -10.89 -32.93
CA LEU A 102 -11.21 -11.23 -34.12
C LEU A 102 -12.19 -12.34 -33.76
N GLU A 103 -13.44 -12.22 -34.20
CA GLU A 103 -14.41 -13.31 -34.15
C GLU A 103 -14.00 -14.38 -35.18
N GLY A 104 -13.95 -15.65 -34.73
CA GLY A 104 -13.54 -16.80 -35.54
C GLY A 104 -14.65 -17.37 -36.42
#